data_AF-A0A1C2C6H9-F1
#
_entry.id   AF-A0A1C2C6H9-F1
#
_cell.length_a   1.000
_cell.length_b   1.000
_cell.length_c   1.000
_cell.angle_alpha   90.00
_cell.angle_beta   90.00
_cell.angle_gamma   90.00
#
_symmetry.space_group_name_H-M   'P 1'
#
loop_
_entity.id
_entity.type
_entity.pdbx_description
1 polymer ?
#
loop_
_entity_poly.entity_id
_entity_poly.type
_entity_poly.pdbx_seq_one_letter_code
_entity_poly.pdbx_strand_id
1 'polypeptide(L)'
;MGFGGISIWQLLIVLAIIVLLFGTKKLRGIGSDLGSAIKGFRSSIKDEEQPEQPAAEQKPQQLPEQKNTAANSNTVNTEKDKV
;
A
#
# COMPACT_ATOMS: atom_id res chain seq x y z
N MET A 1 -15.97 34.40 14.26
CA MET A 1 -14.91 34.28 13.23
C MET A 1 -14.61 32.80 13.02
N GLY A 2 -15.53 32.07 12.38
CA GLY A 2 -15.37 30.64 12.14
C GLY A 2 -14.64 30.38 10.82
N PHE A 3 -14.19 29.13 10.63
CA PHE A 3 -13.51 28.59 9.44
C PHE A 3 -14.25 28.76 8.09
N GLY A 4 -15.37 29.48 8.02
CA GLY A 4 -16.19 29.70 6.82
C GLY A 4 -15.55 30.56 5.73
N GLY A 5 -14.31 31.01 5.90
CA GLY A 5 -13.52 31.69 4.86
C GLY A 5 -12.48 30.78 4.18
N ILE A 6 -12.25 29.57 4.70
CA ILE A 6 -11.33 28.61 4.07
C ILE A 6 -12.10 27.89 2.97
N SER A 7 -12.10 28.48 1.78
CA SER A 7 -12.67 27.84 0.61
C SER A 7 -11.79 26.64 0.18
N ILE A 8 -12.44 25.61 -0.39
CA ILE A 8 -11.80 24.37 -0.82
C ILE A 8 -10.60 24.64 -1.74
N TRP A 9 -10.67 25.72 -2.52
CA TRP A 9 -9.60 26.15 -3.43
C TRP A 9 -8.30 26.49 -2.72
N GLN A 10 -8.37 27.12 -1.55
CA GLN A 10 -7.21 27.47 -0.73
C GLN A 10 -6.57 26.21 -0.15
N LEU A 11 -7.38 25.24 0.30
CA LEU A 11 -6.87 23.96 0.79
C LEU A 11 -6.12 23.18 -0.28
N LEU A 12 -6.59 23.18 -1.53
CA LEU A 12 -5.89 22.52 -2.65
C LEU A 12 -4.54 23.18 -2.94
N ILE A 13 -4.48 24.51 -2.91
CA ILE A 13 -3.22 25.26 -3.11
C ILE A 13 -2.23 24.96 -1.99
N VAL A 14 -2.67 24.97 -0.74
CA VAL A 14 -1.82 24.61 0.41
C VAL A 14 -1.33 23.17 0.30
N LEU A 15 -2.22 22.23 -0.06
CA LEU A 15 -1.87 20.82 -0.26
C LEU A 15 -0.81 20.67 -1.35
N ALA A 16 -0.95 21.37 -2.48
CA ALA A 16 0.02 21.33 -3.57
C ALA A 16 1.42 21.77 -3.11
N ILE A 17 1.50 22.84 -2.30
CA ILE A 17 2.78 23.30 -1.74
C ILE A 17 3.38 22.24 -0.81
N ILE A 18 2.58 21.64 0.09
CA ILE A 18 3.05 20.58 0.98
C ILE A 18 3.59 19.38 0.17
N VAL A 19 2.88 18.97 -0.89
CA VAL A 19 3.31 17.87 -1.77
C VAL A 19 4.63 18.21 -2.47
N LEU A 20 4.83 19.45 -2.89
CA LEU A 20 6.08 19.91 -3.51
C LEU A 20 7.25 19.95 -2.52
N LEU A 21 7.02 20.39 -1.29
CA LEU A 21 8.06 20.47 -0.26
C LEU A 21 8.51 19.09 0.23
N PHE A 22 7.57 18.21 0.53
CA PHE A 22 7.86 16.88 1.07
C PHE A 22 8.11 15.83 -0.03
N GLY A 23 7.66 16.11 -1.26
CA GLY A 23 7.68 15.20 -2.39
C GLY A 23 6.62 14.09 -2.29
N THR A 24 6.14 13.61 -3.44
CA THR A 24 5.11 12.57 -3.52
C THR A 24 5.56 11.22 -2.95
N LYS A 25 6.87 10.92 -2.96
CA LYS A 25 7.42 9.66 -2.44
C LYS A 25 7.24 9.52 -0.93
N LYS A 26 7.52 10.58 -0.16
CA LYS A 26 7.34 10.57 1.30
C LYS A 26 5.85 10.50 1.63
N LEU A 27 5.04 11.36 1.01
CA LEU A 27 3.58 11.40 1.22
C LEU A 27 2.89 10.08 0.89
N ARG A 28 3.34 9.35 -0.15
CA ARG A 28 2.75 8.05 -0.50
C ARG A 28 3.06 6.96 0.51
N GLY A 29 4.25 6.98 1.13
CA GLY A 29 4.60 6.05 2.20
C GLY A 29 3.69 6.24 3.41
N ILE A 30 3.75 7.43 4.03
CA ILE A 30 2.92 7.74 5.20
C ILE A 30 1.41 7.73 4.88
N GLY A 31 1.02 8.16 3.68
CA GLY A 31 -0.37 8.18 3.24
C GLY A 31 -0.95 6.79 3.01
N SER A 32 -0.14 5.80 2.62
CA SER A 32 -0.58 4.41 2.50
C SER A 32 -0.87 3.81 3.87
N ASP A 33 -0.01 4.05 4.85
CA ASP A 33 -0.15 3.52 6.21
C ASP A 33 -1.33 4.17 6.93
N LEU A 34 -1.41 5.50 6.88
CA LEU A 34 -2.54 6.27 7.45
C LEU A 34 -3.84 5.99 6.70
N GLY A 35 -3.79 5.88 5.38
CA GLY A 35 -4.97 5.57 4.55
C GLY A 35 -5.53 4.19 4.84
N SER A 36 -4.68 3.19 5.10
CA SER A 36 -5.10 1.84 5.47
C SER A 36 -5.78 1.81 6.84
N ALA A 37 -5.26 2.55 7.82
CA ALA A 37 -5.87 2.69 9.14
C ALA A 37 -7.24 3.39 9.06
N ILE A 38 -7.33 4.49 8.30
CA ILE A 38 -8.58 5.23 8.11
C ILE A 38 -9.61 4.40 7.31
N LYS A 39 -9.17 3.58 6.35
CA LYS A 39 -10.05 2.67 5.58
C LYS A 39 -10.73 1.67 6.50
N GLY A 40 -9.99 1.04 7.41
CA GLY A 40 -10.55 0.12 8.41
C GLY A 40 -11.58 0.81 9.30
N PHE A 41 -11.26 2.00 9.81
CA PHE A 41 -12.18 2.81 10.61
C PHE A 41 -13.47 3.17 9.86
N ARG A 42 -13.37 3.60 8.61
CA ARG A 42 -14.54 3.92 7.77
C ARG A 42 -15.38 2.68 7.47
N SER A 43 -14.75 1.52 7.25
CA SER A 43 -15.46 0.26 7.03
C SER A 43 -16.25 -0.14 8.28
N SER A 44 -15.64 -0.11 9.45
CA SER A 44 -16.33 -0.47 10.70
C SER A 44 -17.51 0.45 11.01
N ILE A 45 -17.39 1.76 10.79
CA ILE A 45 -18.52 2.69 10.96
C ILE A 45 -19.64 2.39 9.98
N LYS A 46 -19.29 2.04 8.73
CA LYS A 46 -20.28 1.78 7.68
C LYS A 46 -20.97 0.42 7.85
N ASP A 47 -20.32 -0.56 8.46
CA ASP A 47 -20.91 -1.86 8.82
C ASP A 47 -21.92 -1.74 9.98
N GLU A 48 -21.79 -0.74 10.86
CA GLU A 48 -22.78 -0.49 11.94
C GLU A 48 -24.07 0.19 11.42
N GLU A 49 -24.01 0.89 10.28
CA GLU A 49 -25.16 1.59 9.69
C GLU A 49 -25.94 0.75 8.65
N GLN A 50 -25.43 -0.43 8.24
CA GLN A 50 -26.06 -1.26 7.21
C GLN A 50 -26.16 -2.73 7.68
N PRO A 51 -27.37 -3.34 7.77
CA PRO A 51 -27.50 -4.74 8.14
C PRO A 51 -26.93 -5.61 7.01
N GLU A 52 -25.83 -6.28 7.34
CA GLU A 52 -25.14 -7.40 6.67
C GLU A 52 -25.13 -7.40 5.12
N GLN A 53 -24.01 -6.95 4.54
CA GLN A 53 -23.52 -7.51 3.28
C GLN A 53 -22.11 -8.07 3.49
N PRO A 54 -21.78 -9.28 2.98
CA PRO A 54 -20.46 -9.87 3.16
C PRO A 54 -19.43 -8.98 2.47
N ALA A 55 -18.49 -8.44 3.24
CA ALA A 55 -17.36 -7.69 2.70
C ALA A 55 -16.53 -8.61 1.80
N ALA A 56 -16.63 -8.39 0.49
CA ALA A 56 -15.86 -9.10 -0.51
C ALA A 56 -14.36 -9.06 -0.18
N GLU A 57 -13.78 -10.25 -0.07
CA GLU A 57 -12.35 -10.50 0.08
C GLU A 57 -11.54 -9.73 -0.98
N GLN A 58 -10.82 -8.71 -0.52
CA GLN A 58 -9.64 -8.24 -1.25
C GLN A 58 -8.48 -9.18 -0.92
N LYS A 59 -8.53 -10.36 -1.54
CA LYS A 59 -7.37 -11.24 -1.71
C LYS A 59 -6.26 -10.43 -2.36
N PRO A 60 -5.04 -10.34 -1.78
CA PRO A 60 -3.89 -9.87 -2.54
C PRO A 60 -3.75 -10.78 -3.76
N GLN A 61 -3.93 -10.24 -4.97
CA GLN A 61 -3.39 -10.84 -6.18
C GLN A 61 -1.87 -10.92 -5.99
N GLN A 62 -1.41 -12.03 -5.41
CA GLN A 62 -0.07 -12.54 -5.71
C GLN A 62 -0.10 -12.89 -7.19
N LEU A 63 0.70 -12.18 -7.97
CA LEU A 63 1.06 -12.56 -9.32
C LEU A 63 2.03 -13.75 -9.21
N PRO A 64 1.69 -14.96 -9.67
CA PRO A 64 2.70 -15.99 -9.87
C PRO A 64 3.33 -15.74 -11.24
N GLU A 65 4.39 -14.94 -11.29
CA GLU A 65 5.27 -14.95 -12.46
C GLU A 65 6.28 -16.09 -12.30
N GLN A 66 5.81 -17.31 -12.60
CA GLN A 66 6.65 -18.48 -12.73
C GLN A 66 7.18 -18.53 -14.17
N LYS A 67 8.47 -18.27 -14.37
CA LYS A 67 9.23 -18.90 -15.45
C LYS A 67 10.62 -19.30 -14.96
N ASN A 68 10.72 -20.58 -14.59
CA ASN A 68 11.98 -21.32 -14.55
C ASN A 68 12.75 -21.13 -15.87
N THR A 69 14.08 -20.97 -15.81
CA THR A 69 15.07 -21.87 -16.47
C THR A 69 16.50 -21.36 -16.21
N ALA A 70 17.30 -22.25 -15.62
CA ALA A 70 18.76 -22.35 -15.68
C ALA A 70 19.63 -21.21 -15.12
N ALA A 71 20.21 -21.45 -13.94
CA ALA A 71 21.67 -21.51 -13.72
C ALA A 71 21.99 -21.44 -12.21
N ASN A 72 21.62 -22.48 -11.46
CA ASN A 72 22.25 -22.74 -10.17
C ASN A 72 23.57 -23.48 -10.45
N SER A 73 24.67 -22.74 -10.61
CA SER A 73 26.01 -23.31 -10.57
C SER A 73 26.33 -23.68 -9.12
N ASN A 74 25.79 -24.82 -8.71
CA ASN A 74 26.07 -25.41 -7.42
C ASN A 74 27.50 -25.97 -7.45
N THR A 75 28.35 -25.37 -6.65
CA THR A 75 29.63 -25.89 -6.19
C THR A 75 29.44 -27.33 -5.70
N VAL A 76 29.83 -28.31 -6.53
CA VAL A 76 30.00 -29.69 -6.10
C VAL A 76 31.49 -29.99 -6.07
N ASN A 77 31.97 -30.03 -4.84
CA ASN A 77 33.25 -30.56 -4.41
C ASN A 77 33.53 -31.92 -5.07
N THR A 78 34.63 -32.00 -5.81
CA THR A 78 35.24 -33.28 -6.18
C THR A 78 36.31 -33.58 -5.14
N GLU A 79 35.93 -34.29 -4.08
CA GLU A 79 36.87 -35.03 -3.25
C GLU A 79 36.49 -36.51 -3.28
N LYS A 80 37.44 -37.29 -3.79
CA LYS A 80 37.80 -38.70 -3.55
C LYS A 80 36.79 -39.62 -2.84
N ASP A 81 36.45 -40.71 -3.54
CA ASP A 81 36.58 -42.15 -3.18
C ASP A 81 35.72 -42.88 -4.25
N LYS A 82 36.05 -43.99 -4.91
CA LYS A 82 36.83 -45.19 -4.60
C LYS A 82 36.78 -46.06 -5.88
N VAL A 83 37.71 -47.01 -5.99
CA VAL A 83 37.86 -48.14 -6.96
C VAL A 83 38.60 -47.87 -8.26
#